data_AF-A0A1I2U1U2-F1
#
_entry.id   AF-A0A1I2U1U2-F1
#
_cell.length_a   1.000
_cell.length_b   1.000
_cell.length_c   1.000
_cell.angle_alpha   90.00
_cell.angle_beta   90.00
_cell.angle_gamma   90.00
#
_symmetry.space_group_name_H-M   'P 1'
#
loop_
_entity.id
_entity.type
_entity.pdbx_description
1 polymer ?
#
loop_
_entity_poly.entity_id
_entity_poly.type
_entity_poly.pdbx_seq_one_letter_code
_entity_poly.pdbx_strand_id
1 'polypeptide(L)'
;MAVDDLGTVLMHEHVFVLSEELRQSIPENWDEQLRIDDAVTRLTALAETGVSTIVDPTVIGLGRDVRRVAAVNERVDLDIIVATGLYTLVDVPNYFRHHRPGTLLGGPESMTDRFVRELT
;
A
#
# COMPACT_ATOMS: atom_id res chain seq x y z
N MET A 1 -9.32 3.95 16.16
CA MET A 1 -8.82 5.32 16.32
C MET A 1 -9.92 6.29 15.91
N ALA A 2 -10.17 7.34 16.70
CA ALA A 2 -11.02 8.46 16.27
C ALA A 2 -10.20 9.49 15.49
N VAL A 3 -10.85 10.36 14.70
CA VAL A 3 -10.15 11.38 13.90
C VAL A 3 -9.32 12.33 14.78
N ASP A 4 -9.79 12.62 16.00
CA ASP A 4 -9.10 13.49 16.95
C ASP A 4 -7.81 12.86 17.54
N ASP A 5 -7.60 11.56 17.36
CA ASP A 5 -6.43 10.84 17.88
C ASP A 5 -5.23 10.83 16.91
N LEU A 6 -5.37 11.36 15.69
CA LEU A 6 -4.36 11.27 14.62
C LEU A 6 -3.01 11.93 14.97
N GLY A 7 -2.97 12.85 15.93
CA GLY A 7 -1.74 13.53 16.35
C GLY A 7 -1.02 14.26 15.20
N THR A 8 0.31 14.15 15.16
CA THR A 8 1.11 14.71 14.06
C THR A 8 1.11 13.75 12.87
N VAL A 9 0.61 14.20 11.72
CA VAL A 9 0.42 13.35 10.54
C VAL A 9 1.37 13.72 9.39
N LEU A 10 2.07 12.73 8.84
CA LEU A 10 2.69 12.83 7.51
C LEU A 10 1.74 12.27 6.45
N MET A 11 1.19 13.16 5.62
CA MET A 11 0.06 12.84 4.73
C MET A 11 0.43 12.06 3.46
N HIS A 12 1.72 11.86 3.17
CA HIS A 12 2.17 11.11 1.99
C HIS A 12 3.55 10.53 2.24
N GLU A 13 3.60 9.28 2.68
CA GLU A 13 4.84 8.51 2.86
C GLU A 13 4.69 7.14 2.20
N HIS A 14 5.79 6.46 1.87
CA HIS A 14 5.71 5.09 1.36
C HIS A 14 6.53 4.16 2.24
N VAL A 15 5.91 3.12 2.80
CA VAL A 15 6.65 2.12 3.58
C VAL A 15 7.46 1.21 2.63
N PHE A 16 6.84 0.80 1.52
CA PHE A 16 7.48 0.01 0.46
C PHE A 16 7.05 0.51 -0.92
N VAL A 17 8.01 0.64 -1.84
CA VAL A 17 7.73 0.88 -3.26
C VAL A 17 8.50 -0.13 -4.09
N LEU A 18 7.79 -0.96 -4.86
CA LEU A 18 8.42 -1.99 -5.67
C LEU A 18 7.52 -2.43 -6.84
N SER A 19 8.13 -3.10 -7.82
CA SER A 19 7.38 -3.87 -8.81
C SER A 19 7.19 -5.29 -8.28
N GLU A 20 5.93 -5.69 -8.07
CA GLU A 20 5.60 -7.02 -7.55
C GLU A 20 6.02 -8.13 -8.51
N GLU A 21 5.92 -7.88 -9.81
CA GLU A 21 6.39 -8.83 -10.85
C GLU A 21 7.92 -9.00 -10.81
N LEU A 22 8.68 -7.91 -10.60
CA LEU A 22 10.14 -7.99 -10.46
C LEU A 22 10.55 -8.66 -9.15
N ARG A 23 9.83 -8.40 -8.05
CA ARG A 23 10.06 -9.05 -6.76
C ARG A 23 9.91 -10.56 -6.84
N GLN A 24 8.91 -11.05 -7.58
CA GLN A 24 8.67 -12.47 -7.78
C GLN A 24 9.64 -13.11 -8.78
N SER A 25 10.01 -12.39 -9.84
CA SER A 25 10.86 -12.92 -10.92
C SER A 25 12.36 -12.86 -10.61
N ILE A 26 12.79 -12.00 -9.70
CA ILE A 26 14.19 -11.85 -9.26
C ILE A 26 14.26 -11.96 -7.73
N PRO A 27 13.97 -13.14 -7.16
CA PRO A 27 13.82 -13.32 -5.72
C PRO A 27 15.11 -13.01 -4.93
N GLU A 28 16.29 -13.14 -5.55
CA GLU A 28 17.58 -12.81 -4.93
C GLU A 28 17.73 -11.32 -4.57
N ASN A 29 16.96 -10.44 -5.20
CA ASN A 29 16.96 -9.00 -4.92
C ASN A 29 16.03 -8.62 -3.76
N TRP A 30 15.32 -9.58 -3.17
CA TRP A 30 14.33 -9.32 -2.15
C TRP A 30 14.41 -10.30 -0.97
N ASP A 31 14.83 -9.77 0.18
CA ASP A 31 14.69 -10.44 1.46
C ASP A 31 13.54 -9.77 2.24
N GLU A 32 12.44 -10.49 2.39
CA GLU A 32 11.21 -9.97 3.03
C GLU A 32 11.47 -9.53 4.48
N GLN A 33 12.15 -10.37 5.26
CA GLN A 33 12.35 -10.11 6.69
C GLN A 33 13.32 -8.95 6.90
N LEU A 34 14.41 -8.90 6.12
CA LEU A 34 15.35 -7.80 6.15
C LEU A 34 14.66 -6.46 5.84
N ARG A 35 13.73 -6.43 4.88
CA ARG A 35 13.01 -5.20 4.50
C ARG A 35 11.98 -4.78 5.53
N ILE A 36 11.30 -5.74 6.17
CA ILE A 36 10.41 -5.46 7.31
C ILE A 36 11.23 -4.88 8.47
N ASP A 37 12.37 -5.47 8.81
CA ASP A 37 13.22 -4.99 9.91
C ASP A 37 13.79 -3.59 9.68
N ASP A 38 14.18 -3.29 8.43
CA ASP A 38 14.58 -1.94 8.01
C ASP A 38 13.44 -0.93 8.16
N ALA A 39 12.24 -1.28 7.69
CA ALA A 39 11.05 -0.42 7.84
C ALA A 39 10.70 -0.16 9.31
N VAL A 40 10.72 -1.20 10.16
CA VAL A 40 10.49 -1.07 11.62
C VAL A 40 11.52 -0.11 12.23
N THR A 41 12.81 -0.28 11.91
CA THR A 41 13.87 0.60 12.43
C THR A 41 13.62 2.07 12.08
N ARG A 42 13.25 2.34 10.83
CA ARG A 42 13.03 3.70 10.33
C ARG A 42 11.75 4.32 10.89
N LEU A 43 10.66 3.56 11.01
CA LEU A 43 9.39 4.05 11.55
C LEU A 43 9.42 4.22 13.07
N THR A 44 10.16 3.39 13.80
CA THR A 44 10.43 3.63 15.23
C THR A 44 11.17 4.95 15.43
N ALA A 45 12.24 5.18 14.66
CA ALA A 45 12.98 6.45 14.73
C ALA A 45 12.09 7.65 14.34
N LEU A 46 11.15 7.47 13.41
CA LEU A 46 10.17 8.50 13.05
C LEU A 46 9.20 8.80 14.20
N ALA A 47 8.66 7.77 14.86
CA ALA A 47 7.77 7.92 16.01
C ALA A 47 8.44 8.71 17.16
N GLU A 48 9.72 8.45 17.41
CA GLU A 48 10.53 9.18 18.40
C GLU A 48 10.66 10.68 18.12
N THR A 49 10.40 11.14 16.90
CA THR A 49 10.36 12.58 16.55
C THR A 49 9.04 13.27 16.91
N GLY A 50 8.04 12.51 17.38
CA GLY A 50 6.70 13.02 17.71
C GLY A 50 5.68 12.92 16.56
N VAL A 51 6.01 12.19 15.49
CA VAL A 51 5.04 11.80 14.46
C VAL A 51 4.18 10.67 15.00
N SER A 52 2.86 10.81 14.88
CA SER A 52 1.88 9.83 15.40
C SER A 52 1.30 8.97 14.29
N THR A 53 1.15 9.52 13.09
CA THR A 53 0.52 8.81 11.97
C THR A 53 1.21 9.11 10.65
N ILE A 54 1.29 8.12 9.78
CA ILE A 54 1.60 8.30 8.36
C ILE A 54 0.44 7.82 7.49
N VAL A 55 0.30 8.42 6.31
CA VAL A 55 -0.58 7.93 5.26
C VAL A 55 0.28 7.32 4.16
N ASP A 56 0.05 6.04 3.87
CA ASP A 56 0.72 5.27 2.83
C ASP A 56 -0.15 5.17 1.56
N PRO A 57 0.10 6.00 0.51
CA PRO A 57 -0.65 5.96 -0.73
C PRO A 57 -0.11 4.91 -1.71
N THR A 58 0.61 3.89 -1.23
CA THR A 58 1.04 2.75 -2.06
C THR A 58 -0.18 1.93 -2.47
N VAL A 59 -0.45 1.92 -3.77
CA VAL A 59 -1.61 1.26 -4.40
C VAL A 59 -1.19 0.25 -5.46
N ILE A 60 -2.14 -0.33 -6.19
CA ILE A 60 -1.83 -1.19 -7.35
C ILE A 60 -0.98 -0.39 -8.34
N GLY A 61 0.14 -0.97 -8.78
CA GLY A 61 1.15 -0.29 -9.60
C GLY A 61 2.38 0.19 -8.83
N LEU A 62 2.32 0.26 -7.49
CA LEU A 62 3.44 0.65 -6.62
C LEU A 62 3.92 -0.47 -5.68
N GLY A 63 3.34 -1.67 -5.79
CA GLY A 63 3.74 -2.83 -4.98
C GLY A 63 2.99 -2.96 -3.65
N ARG A 64 1.75 -2.45 -3.57
CA ARG A 64 0.92 -2.52 -2.37
C ARG A 64 0.80 -3.95 -1.82
N ASP A 65 1.16 -4.10 -0.55
CA ASP A 65 0.95 -5.30 0.25
C ASP A 65 0.59 -4.91 1.69
N VAL A 66 -0.71 -4.93 2.01
CA VAL A 66 -1.22 -4.52 3.32
C VAL A 66 -0.76 -5.48 4.43
N ARG A 67 -0.50 -6.75 4.12
CA ARG A 67 -0.03 -7.72 5.14
C ARG A 67 1.40 -7.41 5.56
N ARG A 68 2.25 -7.03 4.61
CA ARG A 68 3.61 -6.56 4.91
C ARG A 68 3.61 -5.30 5.75
N VAL A 69 2.77 -4.33 5.41
CA VAL A 69 2.63 -3.08 6.20
C VAL A 69 2.09 -3.38 7.60
N ALA A 70 1.12 -4.29 7.74
CA ALA A 70 0.61 -4.71 9.05
C ALA A 70 1.71 -5.35 9.92
N ALA A 71 2.55 -6.22 9.35
CA ALA A 71 3.68 -6.82 10.08
C ALA A 71 4.71 -5.79 10.58
N VAL A 72 4.85 -4.65 9.90
CA VAL A 72 5.64 -3.51 10.39
C VAL A 72 4.89 -2.76 11.49
N ASN A 73 3.61 -2.43 11.27
CA ASN A 73 2.78 -1.66 12.21
C ASN A 73 2.66 -2.35 13.58
N GLU A 74 2.55 -3.68 13.61
CA GLU A 74 2.53 -4.48 14.85
C GLU A 74 3.76 -4.29 15.75
N ARG A 75 4.83 -3.66 15.25
CA ARG A 75 6.12 -3.53 15.92
C ARG A 75 6.54 -2.07 16.17
N VAL A 76 5.71 -1.09 15.79
CA VAL A 76 6.02 0.34 15.93
C VAL A 76 4.86 1.07 16.61
N ASP A 77 5.18 2.05 17.45
CA ASP A 77 4.18 2.92 18.10
C ASP A 77 3.82 4.08 17.17
N LEU A 78 3.28 3.75 16.00
CA LEU A 78 2.93 4.69 14.94
C LEU A 78 1.79 4.12 14.10
N ASP A 79 0.78 4.94 13.86
CA ASP A 79 -0.35 4.55 13.03
C ASP A 79 -0.04 4.66 11.54
N ILE A 80 -0.50 3.69 10.75
CA ILE A 80 -0.31 3.68 9.29
C ILE A 80 -1.68 3.58 8.63
N ILE A 81 -2.11 4.67 7.97
CA ILE A 81 -3.32 4.69 7.16
C ILE A 81 -2.96 4.24 5.74
N VAL A 82 -3.54 3.13 5.28
CA VAL A 82 -3.30 2.59 3.93
C VAL A 82 -4.31 3.09 2.92
N ALA A 83 -3.91 3.15 1.65
CA ALA A 83 -4.78 3.54 0.54
C ALA A 83 -5.26 2.37 -0.32
N THR A 84 -6.35 2.62 -1.07
CA THR A 84 -6.74 1.86 -2.25
C THR A 84 -6.63 2.74 -3.50
N GLY A 85 -6.58 2.12 -4.67
CA GLY A 85 -6.52 2.83 -5.94
C GLY A 85 -5.61 2.15 -6.95
N LEU A 86 -5.22 2.92 -7.96
CA LEU A 86 -4.37 2.49 -9.06
C LEU A 86 -3.43 3.63 -9.46
N TYR A 87 -2.15 3.31 -9.54
CA TYR A 87 -1.11 4.18 -10.09
C TYR A 87 -0.79 3.76 -11.52
N THR A 88 -0.98 4.68 -12.47
CA THR A 88 -0.58 4.52 -13.88
C THR A 88 -0.18 5.87 -14.47
N LEU A 89 0.75 5.88 -15.43
CA LEU A 89 1.20 7.11 -16.09
C LEU A 89 0.39 7.46 -17.33
N VAL A 90 -0.23 6.46 -17.98
CA VAL A 90 -0.86 6.65 -19.29
C VAL A 90 -2.25 6.03 -19.30
N ASP A 91 -2.31 4.70 -19.27
CA ASP A 91 -3.55 3.96 -19.45
C ASP A 91 -3.87 3.10 -18.23
N VAL A 92 -5.17 2.91 -18.00
CA VAL A 92 -5.66 1.89 -17.07
C VAL A 92 -5.16 0.51 -17.55
N PRO A 93 -4.59 -0.33 -16.66
CA PRO A 93 -4.10 -1.65 -17.04
C PRO A 93 -5.13 -2.47 -17.81
N ASN A 94 -4.65 -3.26 -18.77
CA ASN A 94 -5.48 -4.07 -19.65
C ASN A 94 -6.49 -4.95 -18.88
N TYR A 95 -6.13 -5.43 -17.69
CA TYR A 95 -7.05 -6.17 -16.84
C TYR A 95 -8.35 -5.39 -16.57
N PHE A 96 -8.25 -4.20 -15.97
CA PHE A 96 -9.42 -3.36 -15.66
C PHE A 96 -10.08 -2.81 -16.92
N ARG A 97 -9.33 -2.61 -18.01
CA ARG A 97 -9.88 -2.13 -19.28
C ARG A 97 -10.79 -3.15 -19.96
N HIS A 98 -10.52 -4.45 -19.81
CA HIS A 98 -11.26 -5.50 -20.52
C HIS A 98 -12.27 -6.24 -19.64
N HIS A 99 -12.16 -6.19 -18.31
CA HIS A 99 -13.05 -6.86 -17.35
C HIS A 99 -14.00 -5.88 -16.64
N ARG A 100 -14.99 -5.35 -17.36
CA ARG A 100 -16.03 -4.49 -16.77
C ARG A 100 -17.33 -4.59 -17.57
N PRO A 101 -18.46 -4.03 -17.08
CA PRO A 101 -19.71 -4.04 -17.84
C PRO A 101 -19.54 -3.40 -19.21
N GLY A 102 -19.99 -4.08 -20.26
CA GLY A 102 -19.97 -3.56 -21.63
C GLY A 102 -18.63 -3.66 -22.38
N THR A 103 -17.62 -4.38 -21.87
CA THR A 103 -16.37 -4.64 -22.58
C THR A 103 -16.30 -6.05 -23.19
N LEU A 104 -15.27 -6.31 -24.00
CA LEU A 104 -15.07 -7.57 -24.72
C LEU A 104 -15.14 -8.81 -23.82
N LEU A 105 -14.49 -8.78 -22.65
CA LEU A 105 -14.51 -9.91 -21.71
C LEU A 105 -15.68 -9.83 -20.72
N GLY A 106 -16.42 -8.72 -20.70
CA GLY A 106 -17.54 -8.46 -19.78
C GLY A 106 -17.17 -8.59 -18.30
N GLY A 107 -18.20 -8.77 -17.46
CA GLY A 107 -18.07 -8.98 -16.03
C GLY A 107 -18.67 -7.85 -15.17
N PRO A 108 -18.67 -8.02 -13.83
CA PRO A 108 -19.03 -6.96 -12.89
C PRO A 108 -18.00 -5.82 -12.92
N GLU A 109 -18.28 -4.71 -12.24
CA GLU A 109 -17.37 -3.57 -12.20
C GLU A 109 -16.11 -3.88 -11.39
N SER A 110 -15.05 -4.30 -12.06
CA SER A 110 -13.89 -4.89 -11.38
C SER A 110 -13.02 -3.90 -10.63
N MET A 111 -12.97 -2.63 -11.06
CA MET A 111 -12.04 -1.65 -10.52
C MET A 111 -12.61 -0.95 -9.28
N THR A 112 -13.76 -0.30 -9.41
CA THR A 112 -14.34 0.45 -8.29
C THR A 112 -14.84 -0.47 -7.18
N ASP A 113 -15.46 -1.61 -7.50
CA ASP A 113 -15.93 -2.56 -6.48
C ASP A 113 -14.75 -3.11 -5.68
N ARG A 114 -13.61 -3.34 -6.36
CA ARG A 114 -12.38 -3.73 -5.68
C ARG A 114 -11.89 -2.64 -4.74
N PHE A 115 -11.85 -1.39 -5.17
CA PHE A 115 -11.39 -0.30 -4.32
C PHE A 115 -12.26 -0.14 -3.07
N VAL A 116 -13.59 -0.20 -3.23
CA VAL A 116 -14.52 -0.14 -2.09
C VAL A 116 -14.30 -1.32 -1.15
N ARG A 117 -14.19 -2.55 -1.68
CA ARG A 117 -13.95 -3.75 -0.85
C ARG A 117 -12.64 -3.70 -0.08
N GLU A 118 -11.64 -2.99 -0.57
CA GLU A 118 -10.36 -2.85 0.13
C GLU A 118 -10.40 -1.83 1.27
N LEU A 119 -11.51 -1.09 1.44
CA LEU A 119 -11.75 -0.13 2.52
C LEU A 119 -12.65 -0.68 3.64
N THR A 120 -13.32 -1.82 3.43
CA THR A 120 -14.35 -2.41 4.31
C THR A 120 -14.06 -3.86 4.64
#